data_AF-A0A820F479-F1
#
_entry.id   AF-A0A820F479-F1
#
_cell.length_a   1.000
_cell.length_b   1.000
_cell.length_c   1.000
_cell.angle_alpha   90.00
_cell.angle_beta   90.00
_cell.angle_gamma   90.00
#
_symmetry.space_group_name_H-M   'P 1'
#
loop_
_entity.id
_entity.type
_entity.pdbx_description
1 polymer ?
#
loop_
_entity_poly.entity_id
_entity_poly.type
_entity_poly.pdbx_seq_one_letter_code
_entity_poly.pdbx_strand_id
1 'polypeptide(L)'
;AQITQATNQLTRNTLMLVSNRCYELSAALYAMFEKISYEDAQSASNQLFQCASNILNGVNGPLQGRTDVLDLDYSRANTMPTDYDTDLESAWSNTNLFGGANQINSQVTKILSLLTSSLHIHLNIGQHSLINTSQTFMSLETISIQSLKDRLVKQVENAQFNIPSDFILNTTSNSSISLRSRVDPLASYGNFQNTNLSRSISLSIIDQNGNEVSFQANENNPMQMIIPRDPNVVIPSMYLQNVTSINSTINNLLFDYRYINITSSLPISVHFEIHSLNRSLAYLFIYKFDQAPQLNSSINLIDGWTLFCPLNLANDDIYRYFIDNQQTPTHQSLIFGIRELNSTEINNYCLNNSSINRSLPITDQTFNFTSDYELRIYTSGCYYLDE
;
A
#
# COMPACT_ATOMS: atom_id res chain seq x y z
N ALA A 1 -8.08 -30.12 -15.48
CA ALA A 1 -8.95 -29.34 -14.58
C ALA A 1 -8.61 -27.87 -14.75
N GLN A 2 -9.58 -27.02 -15.06
CA GLN A 2 -9.37 -25.58 -15.23
C GLN A 2 -9.48 -24.92 -13.86
N ILE A 3 -8.39 -24.34 -13.35
CA ILE A 3 -8.46 -23.50 -12.15
C ILE A 3 -9.14 -22.20 -12.58
N THR A 4 -10.34 -21.98 -12.09
CA THR A 4 -11.08 -20.71 -12.26
C THR A 4 -11.30 -20.06 -10.90
N GLN A 5 -11.69 -18.78 -10.90
CA GLN A 5 -12.06 -18.04 -9.68
C GLN A 5 -13.15 -18.74 -8.84
N ALA A 6 -13.95 -19.62 -9.45
CA ALA A 6 -15.03 -20.35 -8.77
C ALA A 6 -14.58 -21.67 -8.13
N THR A 7 -13.28 -22.02 -8.21
CA THR A 7 -12.76 -23.29 -7.69
C THR A 7 -12.63 -23.20 -6.17
N ASN A 8 -13.70 -23.59 -5.49
CA ASN A 8 -13.88 -23.55 -4.03
C ASN A 8 -13.14 -24.65 -3.26
N GLN A 9 -12.42 -25.54 -3.93
CA GLN A 9 -11.63 -26.62 -3.32
C GLN A 9 -10.29 -26.79 -4.05
N LEU A 10 -9.34 -25.91 -3.78
CA LEU A 10 -7.95 -26.06 -4.22
C LEU A 10 -7.10 -26.53 -3.03
N THR A 11 -6.67 -27.79 -3.06
CA THR A 11 -5.72 -28.31 -2.07
C THR A 11 -4.32 -27.75 -2.31
N ARG A 12 -3.49 -27.69 -1.27
CA ARG A 12 -2.09 -27.26 -1.38
C ARG A 12 -1.32 -28.08 -2.43
N ASN A 13 -1.56 -29.39 -2.49
CA ASN A 13 -0.92 -30.28 -3.47
C ASN A 13 -1.34 -29.95 -4.90
N THR A 14 -2.62 -29.67 -5.14
CA THR A 14 -3.09 -29.26 -6.47
C THR A 14 -2.46 -27.94 -6.90
N LEU A 15 -2.36 -26.97 -6.00
CA LEU A 15 -1.73 -25.67 -6.29
C LEU A 15 -0.23 -25.82 -6.58
N MET A 16 0.50 -26.61 -5.79
CA MET A 16 1.92 -26.89 -6.04
C MET A 16 2.14 -27.62 -7.37
N LEU A 17 1.32 -28.62 -7.69
CA LEU A 17 1.42 -29.36 -8.94
C LEU A 17 1.16 -28.47 -10.16
N VAL A 18 0.11 -27.63 -10.09
CA VAL A 18 -0.24 -26.72 -11.18
C VAL A 18 0.78 -25.58 -11.30
N SER A 19 1.31 -25.07 -10.18
CA SER A 19 2.43 -24.12 -10.15
C SER A 19 3.68 -24.70 -10.82
N ASN A 20 4.07 -25.93 -10.48
CA ASN A 20 5.20 -26.62 -11.11
C ASN A 20 5.00 -26.79 -12.62
N ARG A 21 3.82 -27.22 -13.07
CA ARG A 21 3.56 -27.36 -14.51
C ARG A 21 3.51 -26.03 -15.24
N CYS A 22 2.94 -24.99 -14.63
CA CYS A 22 2.97 -23.65 -15.20
C CYS A 22 4.42 -23.16 -15.37
N TYR A 23 5.26 -23.37 -14.35
CA TYR A 23 6.68 -23.04 -14.39
C TYR A 23 7.44 -23.79 -15.49
N GLU A 24 7.25 -25.09 -15.61
CA GLU A 24 7.90 -25.88 -16.67
C GLU A 24 7.50 -25.42 -18.06
N LEU A 25 6.23 -25.09 -18.28
CA LEU A 25 5.75 -24.56 -19.56
C LEU A 25 6.32 -23.17 -19.85
N SER A 26 6.42 -22.30 -18.84
CA SER A 26 7.08 -20.99 -18.98
C SER A 26 8.57 -21.12 -19.28
N ALA A 27 9.26 -22.07 -18.64
CA ALA A 27 10.66 -22.36 -18.93
C ALA A 27 10.84 -22.92 -20.35
N ALA A 28 9.94 -23.79 -20.80
CA ALA A 28 9.95 -24.29 -22.16
C ALA A 28 9.71 -23.18 -23.19
N LEU A 29 8.75 -22.28 -22.94
CA LEU A 29 8.50 -21.11 -23.77
C LEU A 29 9.75 -20.21 -23.84
N TYR A 30 10.38 -19.94 -22.69
CA TYR A 30 11.62 -19.18 -22.61
C TYR A 30 12.81 -19.88 -23.30
N ALA A 31 12.83 -21.21 -23.40
CA ALA A 31 13.88 -21.91 -24.14
C ALA A 31 13.67 -21.87 -25.67
N MET A 32 12.46 -21.55 -26.14
CA MET A 32 12.09 -21.62 -27.56
C MET A 32 11.59 -20.29 -28.16
N PHE A 33 11.54 -19.20 -27.39
CA PHE A 33 10.91 -17.95 -27.85
C PHE A 33 11.56 -17.40 -29.13
N GLU A 34 12.89 -17.54 -29.31
CA GLU A 34 13.59 -17.11 -30.54
C GLU A 34 13.17 -17.90 -31.80
N LYS A 35 12.49 -19.05 -31.61
CA LYS A 35 12.12 -19.98 -32.68
C LYS A 35 10.64 -19.95 -33.02
N ILE A 36 9.85 -19.08 -32.38
CA ILE A 36 8.42 -18.95 -32.60
C ILE A 36 8.06 -17.52 -33.03
N SER A 37 6.89 -17.36 -33.63
CA SER A 37 6.39 -16.02 -33.98
C SER A 37 6.06 -15.22 -32.72
N TYR A 38 6.06 -13.89 -32.84
CA TYR A 38 5.62 -13.03 -31.74
C TYR A 38 4.17 -13.33 -31.35
N GLU A 39 3.30 -13.57 -32.33
CA GLU A 39 1.89 -13.86 -32.12
C GLU A 39 1.71 -15.15 -31.29
N ASP A 40 2.49 -16.19 -31.58
CA ASP A 40 2.50 -17.45 -30.82
C ASP A 40 3.08 -17.25 -29.42
N ALA A 41 4.20 -16.51 -29.31
CA ALA A 41 4.82 -16.19 -28.03
C ALA A 41 3.86 -15.39 -27.12
N GLN A 42 3.15 -14.42 -27.70
CA GLN A 42 2.16 -13.61 -27.01
C GLN A 42 0.95 -14.44 -26.57
N SER A 43 0.42 -15.28 -27.45
CA SER A 43 -0.70 -16.17 -27.13
C SER A 43 -0.36 -17.15 -26.00
N ALA A 44 0.79 -17.82 -26.09
CA ALA A 44 1.27 -18.73 -25.07
C ALA A 44 1.54 -18.01 -23.74
N SER A 45 2.18 -16.85 -23.80
CA SER A 45 2.42 -16.02 -22.61
C SER A 45 1.12 -15.65 -21.93
N ASN A 46 0.11 -15.16 -22.67
CA ASN A 46 -1.19 -14.80 -22.11
C ASN A 46 -1.86 -15.96 -21.37
N GLN A 47 -1.81 -17.17 -21.91
CA GLN A 47 -2.37 -18.36 -21.25
C GLN A 47 -1.60 -18.74 -19.98
N LEU A 48 -0.26 -18.67 -20.02
CA LEU A 48 0.59 -18.97 -18.86
C LEU A 48 0.47 -17.89 -17.78
N PHE A 49 0.30 -16.63 -18.15
CA PHE A 49 -0.03 -15.54 -17.23
C PHE A 49 -1.40 -15.74 -16.58
N GLN A 50 -2.41 -16.15 -17.33
CA GLN A 50 -3.71 -16.52 -16.75
C GLN A 50 -3.58 -17.69 -15.78
N CYS A 51 -2.78 -18.71 -16.11
CA CYS A 51 -2.50 -19.82 -15.20
C CYS A 51 -1.84 -19.33 -13.90
N ALA A 52 -0.77 -18.53 -14.01
CA ALA A 52 -0.08 -17.93 -12.88
C ALA A 52 -1.03 -17.08 -12.00
N SER A 53 -1.87 -16.24 -12.63
CA SER A 53 -2.89 -15.43 -11.95
C SER A 53 -3.91 -16.31 -11.21
N ASN A 54 -4.39 -17.38 -11.84
CA ASN A 54 -5.34 -18.31 -11.21
C ASN A 54 -4.73 -19.07 -10.03
N ILE A 55 -3.46 -19.47 -10.12
CA ILE A 55 -2.71 -20.05 -8.99
C ILE A 55 -2.61 -19.03 -7.86
N LEU A 56 -2.21 -17.79 -8.20
CA LEU A 56 -2.07 -16.71 -7.22
C LEU A 56 -3.40 -16.43 -6.52
N ASN A 57 -4.52 -16.43 -7.24
CA ASN A 57 -5.86 -16.28 -6.66
C ASN A 57 -6.23 -17.39 -5.68
N GLY A 58 -5.93 -18.64 -6.02
CA GLY A 58 -6.17 -19.78 -5.13
C GLY A 58 -5.38 -19.70 -3.83
N VAL A 59 -4.20 -19.07 -3.86
CA VAL A 59 -3.32 -18.88 -2.69
C VAL A 59 -3.58 -17.55 -1.98
N ASN A 60 -4.10 -16.55 -2.69
CA ASN A 60 -4.31 -15.20 -2.19
C ASN A 60 -5.36 -15.16 -1.09
N GLY A 61 -6.46 -15.90 -1.25
CA GLY A 61 -7.51 -15.98 -0.25
C GLY A 61 -6.97 -16.36 1.13
N PRO A 62 -6.25 -17.49 1.26
CA PRO A 62 -5.62 -17.86 2.53
C PRO A 62 -4.48 -16.94 2.97
N LEU A 63 -3.63 -16.45 2.06
CA LEU A 63 -2.54 -15.52 2.41
C LEU A 63 -3.05 -14.17 2.95
N GLN A 64 -4.24 -13.76 2.52
CA GLN A 64 -4.94 -12.58 3.01
C GLN A 64 -5.96 -12.93 4.10
N GLY A 65 -6.00 -14.15 4.64
CA GLY A 65 -7.03 -14.53 5.63
C GLY A 65 -8.48 -14.31 5.17
N ARG A 66 -8.72 -14.27 3.85
CA ARG A 66 -10.04 -14.17 3.22
C ARG A 66 -10.72 -15.55 3.07
N THR A 67 -9.96 -16.65 3.10
CA THR A 67 -10.50 -18.01 3.01
C THR A 67 -9.71 -19.01 3.87
N ASP A 68 -10.42 -19.91 4.56
CA ASP A 68 -9.82 -20.92 5.45
C ASP A 68 -9.28 -22.16 4.69
N VAL A 69 -9.27 -22.15 3.35
CA VAL A 69 -9.15 -23.39 2.54
C VAL A 69 -7.80 -24.10 2.71
N LEU A 70 -6.69 -23.37 2.84
CA LEU A 70 -5.38 -23.97 3.15
C LEU A 70 -5.26 -24.39 4.63
N ASP A 71 -6.00 -23.74 5.52
CA ASP A 71 -6.08 -24.08 6.94
C ASP A 71 -6.98 -25.30 7.20
N LEU A 72 -7.89 -25.59 6.26
CA LEU A 72 -8.75 -26.76 6.31
C LEU A 72 -7.97 -28.06 6.03
N ASP A 73 -7.00 -28.03 5.12
CA ASP A 73 -6.05 -29.13 4.93
C ASP A 73 -5.07 -29.23 6.11
N TYR A 74 -4.62 -28.11 6.68
CA TYR A 74 -3.80 -28.08 7.90
C TYR A 74 -4.54 -28.68 9.11
N SER A 75 -5.79 -28.28 9.32
CA SER A 75 -6.64 -28.79 10.40
C SER A 75 -7.07 -30.24 10.17
N ARG A 76 -7.25 -30.67 8.92
CA ARG A 76 -7.44 -32.10 8.55
C ARG A 76 -6.19 -32.95 8.76
N ALA A 77 -5.00 -32.40 8.53
CA ALA A 77 -3.73 -33.08 8.81
C ALA A 77 -3.41 -33.09 10.32
N ASN A 78 -3.85 -32.09 11.06
CA ASN A 78 -3.69 -32.02 12.52
C ASN A 78 -4.83 -32.69 13.30
N THR A 79 -5.88 -33.18 12.63
CA THR A 79 -6.89 -34.00 13.28
C THR A 79 -6.38 -35.44 13.35
N MET A 80 -6.10 -35.89 14.56
CA MET A 80 -5.71 -37.28 14.84
C MET A 80 -6.78 -38.22 14.25
N PRO A 81 -6.40 -39.16 13.36
CA PRO A 81 -7.33 -40.17 12.87
C PRO A 81 -7.90 -40.96 14.04
N THR A 82 -9.19 -41.25 14.03
CA THR A 82 -9.84 -42.08 15.04
C THR A 82 -9.48 -43.56 14.93
N ASP A 83 -8.74 -43.95 13.87
CA ASP A 83 -8.30 -45.31 13.61
C ASP A 83 -6.79 -45.28 13.33
N TYR A 84 -6.03 -45.75 14.31
CA TYR A 84 -4.61 -45.48 14.50
C TYR A 84 -3.77 -46.59 13.85
N ASP A 85 -3.50 -46.49 12.54
CA ASP A 85 -2.45 -47.28 11.89
C ASP A 85 -1.17 -46.43 11.76
N THR A 86 -0.17 -46.82 12.54
CA THR A 86 1.08 -46.10 12.87
C THR A 86 2.07 -45.89 11.72
N ASP A 87 1.70 -46.24 10.49
CA ASP A 87 2.61 -46.19 9.33
C ASP A 87 2.50 -44.86 8.54
N LEU A 88 1.49 -44.02 8.84
CA LEU A 88 1.28 -42.70 8.22
C LEU A 88 1.95 -41.53 8.96
N GLU A 89 2.46 -41.73 10.17
CA GLU A 89 3.07 -40.66 10.99
C GLU A 89 4.34 -40.06 10.37
N SER A 90 5.01 -40.77 9.44
CA SER A 90 6.19 -40.26 8.72
C SER A 90 5.86 -39.30 7.57
N ALA A 91 4.65 -39.38 7.00
CA ALA A 91 4.25 -38.53 5.88
C ALA A 91 3.74 -37.16 6.34
N TRP A 92 3.17 -37.08 7.55
CA TRP A 92 2.48 -35.88 8.06
C TRP A 92 3.36 -35.03 8.99
N SER A 93 4.41 -35.62 9.57
CA SER A 93 5.41 -34.94 10.42
C SER A 93 6.46 -34.14 9.63
N ASN A 94 6.40 -34.14 8.30
CA ASN A 94 7.39 -33.47 7.46
C ASN A 94 7.09 -31.96 7.41
N THR A 95 7.66 -31.22 8.36
CA THR A 95 7.54 -29.75 8.55
C THR A 95 7.89 -28.93 7.30
N ASN A 96 8.56 -29.51 6.31
CA ASN A 96 8.83 -28.90 5.00
C ASN A 96 7.58 -28.78 4.08
N LEU A 97 6.44 -29.40 4.40
CA LEU A 97 5.17 -29.27 3.65
C LEU A 97 4.38 -27.99 3.98
N PHE A 98 4.82 -27.21 4.98
CA PHE A 98 4.02 -26.15 5.60
C PHE A 98 4.42 -24.71 5.19
N GLY A 99 5.47 -24.54 4.37
CA GLY A 99 5.88 -23.26 3.78
C GLY A 99 5.16 -22.86 2.47
N GLY A 100 4.09 -23.55 2.10
CA GLY A 100 3.59 -23.64 0.72
C GLY A 100 3.15 -22.32 0.08
N ALA A 101 2.53 -21.39 0.81
CA ALA A 101 1.97 -20.19 0.19
C ALA A 101 3.07 -19.19 -0.24
N ASN A 102 4.09 -18.99 0.59
CA ASN A 102 5.28 -18.19 0.23
C ASN A 102 6.09 -18.86 -0.88
N GLN A 103 6.19 -20.20 -0.86
CA GLN A 103 6.85 -20.95 -1.92
C GLN A 103 6.13 -20.82 -3.27
N ILE A 104 4.80 -20.93 -3.29
CA ILE A 104 4.00 -20.73 -4.49
C ILE A 104 4.14 -19.28 -4.98
N ASN A 105 4.11 -18.29 -4.09
CA ASN A 105 4.33 -16.90 -4.46
C ASN A 105 5.69 -16.70 -5.15
N SER A 106 6.78 -17.21 -4.55
CA SER A 106 8.12 -17.17 -5.14
C SER A 106 8.17 -17.84 -6.52
N GLN A 107 7.48 -18.96 -6.69
CA GLN A 107 7.43 -19.67 -7.96
C GLN A 107 6.62 -18.90 -9.02
N VAL A 108 5.51 -18.29 -8.64
CA VAL A 108 4.74 -17.40 -9.52
C VAL A 108 5.59 -16.21 -9.95
N THR A 109 6.35 -15.57 -9.05
CA THR A 109 7.28 -14.50 -9.43
C THR A 109 8.29 -14.94 -10.49
N LYS A 110 8.83 -16.16 -10.38
CA LYS A 110 9.73 -16.75 -11.40
C LYS A 110 9.02 -16.99 -12.73
N ILE A 111 7.79 -17.51 -12.70
CA ILE A 111 6.95 -17.68 -13.90
C ILE A 111 6.76 -16.33 -14.61
N LEU A 112 6.33 -15.31 -13.89
CA LEU A 112 6.06 -13.98 -14.45
C LEU A 112 7.35 -13.35 -15.02
N SER A 113 8.50 -13.57 -14.37
CA SER A 113 9.81 -13.15 -14.88
C SER A 113 10.15 -13.81 -16.22
N LEU A 114 10.07 -15.14 -16.30
CA LEU A 114 10.34 -15.88 -17.55
C LEU A 114 9.43 -15.42 -18.69
N LEU A 115 8.14 -15.27 -18.42
CA LEU A 115 7.18 -14.81 -19.43
C LEU A 115 7.43 -13.36 -19.86
N THR A 116 7.83 -12.49 -18.93
CA THR A 116 8.25 -11.12 -19.26
C THR A 116 9.44 -11.15 -20.22
N SER A 117 10.46 -11.95 -19.91
CA SER A 117 11.66 -12.05 -20.76
C SER A 117 11.34 -12.64 -22.13
N SER A 118 10.45 -13.63 -22.21
CA SER A 118 9.98 -14.17 -23.49
C SER A 118 9.28 -13.11 -24.34
N LEU A 119 8.46 -12.24 -23.74
CA LEU A 119 7.78 -11.16 -24.47
C LEU A 119 8.74 -10.02 -24.85
N HIS A 120 9.64 -9.64 -23.95
CA HIS A 120 10.56 -8.53 -24.10
C HIS A 120 11.35 -8.59 -25.42
N ILE A 121 11.85 -9.77 -25.78
CA ILE A 121 12.74 -9.94 -26.93
C ILE A 121 12.01 -9.76 -28.28
N HIS A 122 10.69 -9.87 -28.28
CA HIS A 122 9.88 -9.64 -29.47
C HIS A 122 9.34 -8.20 -29.58
N LEU A 123 9.49 -7.36 -28.54
CA LEU A 123 8.95 -6.00 -28.53
C LEU A 123 9.94 -5.01 -29.13
N ASN A 124 9.58 -4.44 -30.28
CA ASN A 124 10.28 -3.31 -30.87
C ASN A 124 9.94 -1.99 -30.17
N ILE A 125 10.74 -0.95 -30.42
CA ILE A 125 10.48 0.41 -29.90
C ILE A 125 9.08 0.88 -30.34
N GLY A 126 8.28 1.34 -29.38
CA GLY A 126 6.90 1.78 -29.57
C GLY A 126 5.87 0.66 -29.49
N GLN A 127 6.28 -0.60 -29.35
CA GLN A 127 5.38 -1.71 -29.10
C GLN A 127 5.17 -1.93 -27.60
N HIS A 128 3.96 -2.38 -27.26
CA HIS A 128 3.59 -2.75 -25.90
C HIS A 128 2.88 -4.10 -25.90
N SER A 129 3.03 -4.82 -24.80
CA SER A 129 2.25 -6.00 -24.45
C SER A 129 1.49 -5.70 -23.17
N LEU A 130 0.19 -5.98 -23.18
CA LEU A 130 -0.70 -5.74 -22.07
C LEU A 130 -1.34 -7.04 -21.62
N ILE A 131 -1.28 -7.28 -20.32
CA ILE A 131 -1.90 -8.42 -19.67
C ILE A 131 -2.81 -7.87 -18.60
N ASN A 132 -4.10 -7.95 -18.85
CA ASN A 132 -5.13 -7.46 -17.95
C ASN A 132 -6.01 -8.63 -17.55
N THR A 133 -5.82 -9.11 -16.32
CA THR A 133 -6.71 -10.09 -15.71
C THR A 133 -7.45 -9.44 -14.55
N SER A 134 -8.44 -10.14 -14.00
CA SER A 134 -9.20 -9.70 -12.83
C SER A 134 -8.37 -9.39 -11.58
N GLN A 135 -7.14 -9.88 -11.49
CA GLN A 135 -6.36 -9.93 -10.24
C GLN A 135 -4.91 -9.50 -10.41
N THR A 136 -4.33 -9.75 -11.59
CA THR A 136 -3.01 -9.27 -11.97
C THR A 136 -3.10 -8.37 -13.19
N PHE A 137 -2.33 -7.29 -13.16
CA PHE A 137 -2.08 -6.43 -14.30
C PHE A 137 -0.59 -6.43 -14.59
N MET A 138 -0.23 -6.50 -15.87
CA MET A 138 1.11 -6.21 -16.34
C MET A 138 1.03 -5.42 -17.65
N SER A 139 1.78 -4.33 -17.73
CA SER A 139 2.08 -3.64 -18.97
C SER A 139 3.59 -3.68 -19.20
N LEU A 140 4.01 -4.12 -20.37
CA LEU A 140 5.41 -4.11 -20.81
C LEU A 140 5.52 -3.32 -22.10
N GLU A 141 6.26 -2.22 -22.10
CA GLU A 141 6.40 -1.35 -23.26
C GLU A 141 7.87 -1.04 -23.54
N THR A 142 8.32 -1.23 -24.78
CA THR A 142 9.68 -0.88 -25.19
C THR A 142 9.71 0.53 -25.75
N ILE A 143 10.46 1.43 -25.13
CA ILE A 143 10.53 2.86 -25.47
C ILE A 143 11.99 3.32 -25.59
N SER A 144 12.20 4.49 -26.19
CA SER A 144 13.47 5.19 -26.07
C SER A 144 13.58 5.84 -24.69
N ILE A 145 14.81 5.97 -24.18
CA ILE A 145 15.07 6.63 -22.89
C ILE A 145 14.56 8.07 -22.89
N GLN A 146 14.65 8.78 -24.02
CA GLN A 146 14.16 10.16 -24.15
C GLN A 146 12.65 10.27 -23.89
N SER A 147 11.89 9.23 -24.21
CA SER A 147 10.43 9.19 -24.04
C SER A 147 9.98 8.88 -22.60
N LEU A 148 10.91 8.73 -21.65
CA LEU A 148 10.56 8.60 -20.22
C LEU A 148 10.34 9.95 -19.52
N LYS A 149 10.95 11.03 -20.03
CA LYS A 149 10.88 12.34 -19.39
C LYS A 149 9.45 12.87 -19.42
N ASP A 150 8.97 13.37 -18.28
CA ASP A 150 7.60 13.87 -18.08
C ASP A 150 6.51 12.87 -18.48
N ARG A 151 6.78 11.57 -18.27
CA ARG A 151 5.88 10.50 -18.69
C ARG A 151 4.91 10.13 -17.57
N LEU A 152 3.62 10.11 -17.91
CA LEU A 152 2.58 9.52 -17.09
C LEU A 152 2.35 8.05 -17.47
N VAL A 153 2.63 7.14 -16.54
CA VAL A 153 2.39 5.70 -16.69
C VAL A 153 1.09 5.38 -15.98
N LYS A 154 0.04 5.07 -16.75
CA LYS A 154 -1.27 4.68 -16.20
C LYS A 154 -1.33 3.16 -16.04
N GLN A 155 -1.86 2.72 -14.91
CA GLN A 155 -2.16 1.32 -14.65
C GLN A 155 -3.68 1.13 -14.47
N VAL A 156 -4.10 -0.09 -14.13
CA VAL A 156 -5.49 -0.38 -13.76
C VAL A 156 -5.92 0.39 -12.51
N GLU A 157 -7.23 0.55 -12.35
CA GLU A 157 -7.87 1.13 -11.16
C GLU A 157 -7.47 2.58 -10.86
N ASN A 158 -6.99 3.33 -11.87
CA ASN A 158 -6.47 4.70 -11.76
C ASN A 158 -5.15 4.82 -10.98
N ALA A 159 -4.41 3.72 -10.78
CA ALA A 159 -3.04 3.81 -10.28
C ALA A 159 -2.13 4.43 -11.35
N GLN A 160 -1.22 5.32 -10.94
CA GLN A 160 -0.39 6.08 -11.87
C GLN A 160 1.01 6.30 -11.31
N PHE A 161 2.00 6.30 -12.20
CA PHE A 161 3.35 6.78 -11.91
C PHE A 161 3.63 7.99 -12.78
N ASN A 162 4.03 9.09 -12.15
CA ASN A 162 4.44 10.30 -12.84
C ASN A 162 5.97 10.40 -12.80
N ILE A 163 6.60 10.22 -13.95
CA ILE A 163 8.05 10.25 -14.10
C ILE A 163 8.48 11.70 -14.40
N PRO A 164 9.35 12.31 -13.57
CA PRO A 164 9.75 13.70 -13.74
C PRO A 164 10.68 13.91 -14.95
N SER A 165 10.81 15.14 -15.43
CA SER A 165 11.69 15.51 -16.57
C SER A 165 13.17 15.36 -16.28
N ASP A 166 13.58 15.58 -15.03
CA ASP A 166 14.94 15.49 -14.53
C ASP A 166 15.31 14.08 -14.04
N PHE A 167 14.53 13.08 -14.43
CA PHE A 167 14.81 11.67 -14.19
C PHE A 167 16.15 11.21 -14.81
N ILE A 168 17.01 10.60 -13.99
CA ILE A 168 18.32 10.10 -14.41
C ILE A 168 18.33 8.58 -14.37
N LEU A 169 18.74 7.97 -15.48
CA LEU A 169 18.97 6.54 -15.63
C LEU A 169 20.47 6.25 -15.71
N ASN A 170 20.90 5.18 -15.05
CA ASN A 170 22.27 4.67 -15.12
C ASN A 170 22.52 3.85 -16.40
N THR A 171 22.12 4.36 -17.57
CA THR A 171 22.29 3.69 -18.87
C THR A 171 22.78 4.65 -19.96
N THR A 172 23.31 4.10 -21.05
CA THR A 172 23.73 4.87 -22.21
C THR A 172 22.53 5.52 -22.91
N SER A 173 22.67 6.78 -23.32
CA SER A 173 21.58 7.65 -23.78
C SER A 173 20.88 7.23 -25.08
N ASN A 174 21.40 6.24 -25.81
CA ASN A 174 20.86 5.81 -27.10
C ASN A 174 20.23 4.41 -27.08
N SER A 175 20.14 3.75 -25.93
CA SER A 175 19.49 2.45 -25.85
C SER A 175 17.96 2.57 -25.76
N SER A 176 17.29 1.54 -26.26
CA SER A 176 15.91 1.26 -25.90
C SER A 176 15.86 0.60 -24.52
N ILE A 177 14.77 0.83 -23.81
CA ILE A 177 14.48 0.22 -22.51
C ILE A 177 13.07 -0.32 -22.53
N SER A 178 12.78 -1.29 -21.67
CA SER A 178 11.41 -1.72 -21.44
C SER A 178 10.90 -1.25 -20.09
N LEU A 179 9.79 -0.52 -20.14
CA LEU A 179 9.05 -0.10 -18.96
C LEU A 179 8.05 -1.21 -18.62
N ARG A 180 8.23 -1.82 -17.45
CA ARG A 180 7.33 -2.84 -16.91
C ARG A 180 6.59 -2.28 -15.71
N SER A 181 5.27 -2.27 -15.81
CA SER A 181 4.34 -1.85 -14.77
C SER A 181 3.49 -3.04 -14.36
N ARG A 182 3.31 -3.26 -13.05
CA ARG A 182 2.55 -4.40 -12.53
C ARG A 182 1.65 -4.01 -11.36
N VAL A 183 0.51 -4.69 -11.28
CA VAL A 183 -0.32 -4.78 -10.07
C VAL A 183 -0.46 -6.24 -9.74
N ASP A 184 0.02 -6.63 -8.55
CA ASP A 184 -0.07 -7.98 -8.03
C ASP A 184 -1.06 -8.02 -6.85
N PRO A 185 -1.85 -9.10 -6.71
CA PRO A 185 -2.91 -9.17 -5.73
C PRO A 185 -2.40 -9.34 -4.29
N LEU A 186 -1.10 -9.56 -4.08
CA LEU A 186 -0.46 -9.72 -2.78
C LEU A 186 0.59 -8.61 -2.59
N ALA A 187 0.56 -7.94 -1.44
CA ALA A 187 1.66 -7.08 -1.01
C ALA A 187 2.36 -7.72 0.21
N SER A 188 3.63 -8.05 0.03
CA SER A 188 4.53 -8.45 1.11
C SER A 188 4.90 -7.23 1.96
N TYR A 189 5.18 -7.47 3.24
CA TYR A 189 5.86 -6.53 4.11
C TYR A 189 6.99 -7.25 4.83
N GLY A 190 8.23 -6.85 4.54
CA GLY A 190 9.43 -7.53 5.03
C GLY A 190 9.50 -9.00 4.60
N ASN A 191 10.27 -9.80 5.35
CA ASN A 191 10.62 -11.16 4.90
C ASN A 191 9.52 -12.22 5.08
N PHE A 192 8.44 -11.97 5.84
CA PHE A 192 7.53 -13.05 6.25
C PHE A 192 6.06 -12.69 6.47
N GLN A 193 5.64 -11.42 6.39
CA GLN A 193 4.24 -11.05 6.65
C GLN A 193 3.61 -10.46 5.40
N ASN A 194 2.53 -11.09 4.94
CA ASN A 194 1.69 -10.52 3.89
C ASN A 194 0.70 -9.56 4.54
N THR A 195 0.49 -8.44 3.87
CA THR A 195 -0.51 -7.46 4.29
C THR A 195 -1.89 -7.99 3.93
N ASN A 196 -2.81 -7.97 4.88
CA ASN A 196 -4.17 -8.42 4.63
C ASN A 196 -4.87 -7.40 3.71
N LEU A 197 -5.53 -7.88 2.65
CA LEU A 197 -6.29 -7.10 1.67
C LEU A 197 -5.49 -6.18 0.73
N SER A 198 -4.16 -6.02 0.87
CA SER A 198 -3.42 -5.09 0.02
C SER A 198 -2.95 -5.71 -1.29
N ARG A 199 -2.75 -4.84 -2.28
CA ARG A 199 -2.13 -5.15 -3.58
C ARG A 199 -0.73 -4.53 -3.65
N SER A 200 0.18 -5.22 -4.32
CA SER A 200 1.46 -4.64 -4.68
C SER A 200 1.32 -3.91 -6.00
N ILE A 201 1.90 -2.72 -6.08
CA ILE A 201 1.99 -1.95 -7.31
C ILE A 201 3.47 -1.68 -7.54
N SER A 202 3.97 -2.07 -8.70
CA SER A 202 5.40 -1.93 -9.03
C SER A 202 5.63 -1.33 -10.41
N LEU A 203 6.77 -0.66 -10.52
CA LEU A 203 7.31 -0.11 -11.75
C LEU A 203 8.79 -0.49 -11.80
N SER A 204 9.20 -1.16 -12.87
CA SER A 204 10.58 -1.56 -13.12
C SER A 204 11.00 -1.12 -14.52
N ILE A 205 12.24 -0.66 -14.66
CA ILE A 205 12.86 -0.30 -15.94
C ILE A 205 13.88 -1.37 -16.27
N ILE A 206 13.79 -1.93 -17.48
CA ILE A 206 14.58 -3.09 -17.91
C ILE A 206 15.43 -2.67 -19.10
N ASP A 207 16.72 -3.04 -19.09
CA ASP A 207 17.64 -2.84 -20.22
C ASP A 207 17.35 -3.83 -21.37
N GLN A 208 18.11 -3.70 -22.46
CA GLN A 208 17.99 -4.58 -23.63
C GLN A 208 18.39 -6.05 -23.37
N ASN A 209 19.09 -6.30 -22.25
CA ASN A 209 19.55 -7.62 -21.85
C ASN A 209 18.57 -8.28 -20.85
N GLY A 210 17.48 -7.60 -20.48
CA GLY A 210 16.53 -8.09 -19.50
C GLY A 210 16.90 -7.79 -18.04
N ASN A 211 17.90 -6.95 -17.78
CA ASN A 211 18.31 -6.57 -16.42
C ASN A 211 17.58 -5.32 -15.94
N GLU A 212 17.25 -5.27 -14.64
CA GLU A 212 16.67 -4.05 -14.04
C GLU A 212 17.70 -2.92 -13.93
N VAL A 213 17.25 -1.71 -14.25
CA VAL A 213 18.06 -0.51 -14.30
C VAL A 213 17.69 0.39 -13.13
N SER A 214 18.68 0.73 -12.32
CA SER A 214 18.52 1.71 -11.25
C SER A 214 18.35 3.12 -11.81
N PHE A 215 17.51 3.90 -11.14
CA PHE A 215 17.24 5.29 -11.46
C PHE A 215 17.36 6.16 -10.22
N GLN A 216 17.56 7.45 -10.43
CA GLN A 216 17.58 8.46 -9.38
C GLN A 216 16.56 9.55 -9.70
N ALA A 217 15.72 9.87 -8.71
CA ALA A 217 14.84 11.01 -8.75
C ALA A 217 15.42 12.14 -7.88
N ASN A 218 15.19 13.38 -8.29
CA ASN A 218 15.59 14.56 -7.54
C ASN A 218 14.65 14.78 -6.35
N GLU A 219 15.18 15.13 -5.17
CA GLU A 219 14.37 15.44 -3.99
C GLU A 219 13.40 16.61 -4.23
N ASN A 220 13.79 17.57 -5.09
CA ASN A 220 12.95 18.73 -5.42
C ASN A 220 11.85 18.41 -6.45
N ASN A 221 11.97 17.30 -7.17
CA ASN A 221 11.00 16.86 -8.17
C ASN A 221 10.91 15.32 -8.15
N PRO A 222 10.32 14.74 -7.08
CA PRO A 222 10.29 13.30 -6.90
C PRO A 222 9.35 12.64 -7.91
N MET A 223 9.58 11.35 -8.18
CA MET A 223 8.58 10.52 -8.85
C MET A 223 7.32 10.48 -7.98
N GLN A 224 6.17 10.73 -8.57
CA GLN A 224 4.90 10.67 -7.86
C GLN A 224 4.18 9.37 -8.17
N MET A 225 3.70 8.70 -7.14
CA MET A 225 2.90 7.49 -7.25
C MET A 225 1.50 7.77 -6.73
N ILE A 226 0.50 7.52 -7.57
CA ILE A 226 -0.90 7.60 -7.19
C ILE A 226 -1.39 6.18 -7.01
N ILE A 227 -1.74 5.83 -5.78
CA ILE A 227 -2.30 4.54 -5.41
C ILE A 227 -3.79 4.72 -5.13
N PRO A 228 -4.68 4.11 -5.91
CA PRO A 228 -6.11 4.14 -5.62
C PRO A 228 -6.36 3.38 -4.32
N ARG A 229 -7.30 3.89 -3.53
CA ARG A 229 -7.77 3.17 -2.35
C ARG A 229 -8.46 1.87 -2.78
N ASP A 230 -8.31 0.80 -2.00
CA ASP A 230 -9.10 -0.40 -2.19
C ASP A 230 -10.61 -0.05 -2.14
N PRO A 231 -11.38 -0.30 -3.21
CA PRO A 231 -12.79 0.04 -3.27
C PRO A 231 -13.64 -0.71 -2.24
N ASN A 232 -13.15 -1.82 -1.68
CA ASN A 232 -13.84 -2.60 -0.66
C ASN A 232 -13.62 -2.06 0.76
N VAL A 233 -12.67 -1.14 0.96
CA VAL A 233 -12.42 -0.52 2.26
C VAL A 233 -13.43 0.60 2.47
N VAL A 234 -14.42 0.32 3.32
CA VAL A 234 -15.42 1.32 3.72
C VAL A 234 -14.75 2.36 4.62
N ILE A 235 -14.73 3.61 4.15
CA ILE A 235 -14.26 4.73 4.95
C ILE A 235 -15.38 5.09 5.94
N PRO A 236 -15.10 5.20 7.25
CA PRO A 236 -16.12 5.64 8.20
C PRO A 236 -16.67 7.01 7.80
N SER A 237 -17.96 7.23 8.07
CA SER A 237 -18.56 8.56 7.97
C SER A 237 -17.95 9.49 9.01
N MET A 238 -17.94 10.80 8.75
CA MET A 238 -17.56 11.78 9.75
C MET A 238 -18.60 11.78 10.88
N TYR A 239 -18.13 11.90 12.12
CA TYR A 239 -18.97 11.95 13.31
C TYR A 239 -18.94 13.37 13.89
N LEU A 240 -20.13 13.94 14.12
CA LEU A 240 -20.29 15.26 14.71
C LEU A 240 -19.84 15.27 16.19
N GLN A 241 -18.91 16.17 16.52
CA GLN A 241 -18.42 16.40 17.86
C GLN A 241 -19.20 17.57 18.49
N ASN A 242 -20.09 17.25 19.44
CA ASN A 242 -20.94 18.23 20.13
C ASN A 242 -20.19 18.98 21.25
N VAL A 243 -19.08 19.63 20.90
CA VAL A 243 -18.15 20.29 21.83
C VAL A 243 -18.69 21.61 22.41
N THR A 244 -19.63 22.27 21.73
CA THR A 244 -20.26 23.51 22.20
C THR A 244 -21.25 23.28 23.36
N SER A 245 -21.85 22.08 23.41
CA SER A 245 -22.85 21.69 24.41
C SER A 245 -22.26 21.29 25.77
N ILE A 246 -20.94 21.06 25.83
CA ILE A 246 -20.20 20.64 27.04
C ILE A 246 -20.04 21.78 28.08
N ASN A 247 -20.54 22.98 27.76
CA ASN A 247 -20.51 24.17 28.62
C ASN A 247 -21.31 24.09 29.95
N SER A 248 -21.82 22.92 30.36
CA SER A 248 -22.66 22.79 31.58
C SER A 248 -21.99 22.12 32.78
N THR A 249 -20.76 21.59 32.66
CA THR A 249 -19.98 21.14 33.83
C THR A 249 -18.54 21.59 33.70
N ILE A 250 -18.07 22.33 34.70
CA ILE A 250 -16.73 22.89 34.86
C ILE A 250 -15.67 21.80 34.66
N ASN A 251 -15.23 21.63 33.43
CA ASN A 251 -13.93 21.10 33.05
C ASN A 251 -13.46 22.04 31.94
N ASN A 252 -12.80 23.13 32.33
CA ASN A 252 -12.09 24.01 31.41
C ASN A 252 -10.96 23.19 30.79
N LEU A 253 -11.25 22.45 29.71
CA LEU A 253 -10.28 21.60 29.05
C LEU A 253 -9.48 22.45 28.07
N LEU A 254 -8.16 22.37 28.17
CA LEU A 254 -7.25 23.00 27.23
C LEU A 254 -7.35 22.38 25.83
N PHE A 255 -7.72 21.10 25.75
CA PHE A 255 -7.97 20.35 24.52
C PHE A 255 -9.14 19.38 24.70
N ASP A 256 -9.89 19.13 23.64
CA ASP A 256 -10.77 17.95 23.52
C ASP A 256 -9.90 16.73 23.22
N TYR A 257 -9.50 16.01 24.28
CA TYR A 257 -8.64 14.83 24.18
C TYR A 257 -9.41 13.57 23.81
N ARG A 258 -8.81 12.77 22.93
CA ARG A 258 -9.35 11.50 22.45
C ARG A 258 -8.26 10.44 22.40
N TYR A 259 -8.68 9.20 22.61
CA TYR A 259 -7.83 8.02 22.61
C TYR A 259 -8.16 7.15 21.41
N ILE A 260 -7.13 6.65 20.73
CA ILE A 260 -7.22 5.68 19.65
C ILE A 260 -6.33 4.49 20.00
N ASN A 261 -6.88 3.28 19.87
CA ASN A 261 -6.07 2.07 19.89
C ASN A 261 -5.47 1.84 18.49
N ILE A 262 -4.14 1.78 18.41
CA ILE A 262 -3.40 1.57 17.16
C ILE A 262 -2.61 0.26 17.17
N THR A 263 -2.90 -0.64 18.13
CA THR A 263 -2.22 -1.93 18.26
C THR A 263 -2.43 -2.74 16.99
N SER A 264 -1.35 -3.03 16.28
CA SER A 264 -1.35 -3.75 15.01
C SER A 264 -0.10 -4.59 14.86
N SER A 265 -0.20 -5.74 14.18
CA SER A 265 0.95 -6.57 13.81
C SER A 265 1.80 -5.94 12.71
N LEU A 266 1.20 -5.06 11.91
CA LEU A 266 1.85 -4.33 10.81
C LEU A 266 1.90 -2.83 11.13
N PRO A 267 2.93 -2.09 10.70
CA PRO A 267 2.95 -0.63 10.83
C PRO A 267 1.77 0.00 10.10
N ILE A 268 1.08 0.95 10.74
CA ILE A 268 -0.10 1.60 10.16
C ILE A 268 0.05 3.12 10.18
N SER A 269 -0.41 3.79 9.15
CA SER A 269 -0.61 5.23 9.16
C SER A 269 -1.97 5.54 9.77
N VAL A 270 -2.06 6.64 10.52
CA VAL A 270 -3.33 7.12 11.10
C VAL A 270 -3.71 8.42 10.41
N HIS A 271 -4.91 8.46 9.85
CA HIS A 271 -5.45 9.61 9.13
C HIS A 271 -6.48 10.32 9.98
N PHE A 272 -6.40 11.65 10.00
CA PHE A 272 -7.31 12.56 10.66
C PHE A 272 -7.92 13.47 9.62
N GLU A 273 -9.25 13.54 9.64
CA GLU A 273 -10.00 14.49 8.83
C GLU A 273 -10.97 15.26 9.71
N ILE A 274 -10.90 16.59 9.63
CA ILE A 274 -11.75 17.50 10.40
C ILE A 274 -12.51 18.38 9.42
N HIS A 275 -13.83 18.25 9.40
CA HIS A 275 -14.71 19.16 8.69
C HIS A 275 -15.18 20.25 9.66
N SER A 276 -14.75 21.47 9.39
CA SER A 276 -15.12 22.62 10.21
C SER A 276 -16.49 23.15 9.77
N LEU A 277 -17.47 23.18 10.68
CA LEU A 277 -18.77 23.77 10.40
C LEU A 277 -18.71 25.30 10.23
N ASN A 278 -17.60 25.92 10.66
CA ASN A 278 -17.28 27.32 10.40
C ASN A 278 -15.89 27.45 9.77
N ARG A 279 -15.84 27.91 8.51
CA ARG A 279 -14.61 28.01 7.71
C ARG A 279 -13.62 29.08 8.21
N SER A 280 -14.07 30.02 9.04
CA SER A 280 -13.17 31.06 9.59
C SER A 280 -12.38 30.58 10.80
N LEU A 281 -12.67 29.39 11.33
CA LEU A 281 -12.02 28.86 12.52
C LEU A 281 -10.72 28.15 12.18
N ALA A 282 -9.77 28.25 13.11
CA ALA A 282 -8.53 27.51 13.09
C ALA A 282 -8.45 26.60 14.31
N TYR A 283 -7.70 25.51 14.18
CA TYR A 283 -7.53 24.54 15.26
C TYR A 283 -6.05 24.22 15.48
N LEU A 284 -5.69 24.02 16.74
CA LEU A 284 -4.43 23.39 17.15
C LEU A 284 -4.69 21.90 17.37
N PHE A 285 -3.91 21.08 16.68
CA PHE A 285 -3.89 19.64 16.85
C PHE A 285 -2.59 19.23 17.52
N ILE A 286 -2.69 18.39 18.54
CA ILE A 286 -1.54 17.83 19.25
C ILE A 286 -1.75 16.33 19.47
N TYR A 287 -0.68 15.55 19.45
CA TYR A 287 -0.75 14.10 19.67
C TYR A 287 0.51 13.57 20.34
N LYS A 288 0.35 12.42 21.01
CA LYS A 288 1.45 11.64 21.58
C LYS A 288 1.06 10.17 21.64
N PHE A 289 2.05 9.30 21.46
CA PHE A 289 1.86 7.87 21.60
C PHE A 289 1.89 7.45 23.08
N ASP A 290 1.00 6.53 23.44
CA ASP A 290 0.91 5.87 24.76
C ASP A 290 0.71 6.76 25.99
N GLN A 291 0.75 8.09 25.83
CA GLN A 291 0.65 9.08 26.88
C GLN A 291 -0.10 10.32 26.38
N ALA A 292 -0.64 11.11 27.30
CA ALA A 292 -1.28 12.37 26.95
C ALA A 292 -0.22 13.39 26.44
N PRO A 293 -0.47 14.08 25.33
CA PRO A 293 0.43 15.11 24.84
C PRO A 293 0.47 16.32 25.78
N GLN A 294 1.61 17.01 25.82
CA GLN A 294 1.81 18.18 26.66
C GLN A 294 2.25 19.39 25.83
N LEU A 295 1.67 20.55 26.14
CA LEU A 295 2.23 21.82 25.67
C LEU A 295 3.55 22.11 26.39
N ASN A 296 4.46 22.75 25.67
CA ASN A 296 5.74 23.16 26.21
C ASN A 296 6.13 24.55 25.71
N SER A 297 6.99 25.21 26.49
CA SER A 297 7.40 26.59 26.28
C SER A 297 8.28 26.76 25.04
N SER A 298 8.88 25.65 24.59
CA SER A 298 9.61 25.56 23.35
C SER A 298 8.88 24.66 22.36
N ILE A 299 8.79 25.14 21.12
CA ILE A 299 8.21 24.42 19.98
C ILE A 299 8.80 23.02 19.79
N ASN A 300 10.11 22.91 20.00
CA ASN A 300 10.84 21.67 19.77
C ASN A 300 10.59 20.62 20.85
N LEU A 301 9.93 20.99 21.95
CA LEU A 301 9.59 20.12 23.07
C LEU A 301 8.10 19.78 23.11
N ILE A 302 7.29 20.31 22.18
CA ILE A 302 5.87 19.99 22.08
C ILE A 302 5.75 18.63 21.41
N ASP A 303 5.00 17.72 22.04
CA ASP A 303 4.65 16.44 21.44
C ASP A 303 3.91 16.67 20.11
N GLY A 304 4.09 15.79 19.12
CA GLY A 304 3.71 16.03 17.71
C GLY A 304 2.48 16.91 17.50
N TRP A 305 2.60 17.98 16.71
CA TRP A 305 1.56 19.00 16.59
C TRP A 305 1.44 19.55 15.17
N THR A 306 0.28 20.11 14.85
CA THR A 306 0.06 20.87 13.62
C THR A 306 -1.03 21.94 13.81
N LEU A 307 -1.06 22.93 12.91
CA LEU A 307 -2.08 23.98 12.87
C LEU A 307 -2.98 23.80 11.65
N PHE A 308 -4.28 23.74 11.91
CA PHE A 308 -5.31 23.77 10.90
C PHE A 308 -5.82 25.20 10.72
N CYS A 309 -5.20 25.93 9.80
CA CYS A 309 -5.53 27.31 9.49
C CYS A 309 -6.52 27.42 8.33
N PRO A 310 -7.45 28.40 8.33
CA PRO A 310 -8.42 28.62 7.25
C PRO A 310 -7.81 28.68 5.84
N LEU A 311 -6.59 29.20 5.71
CA LEU A 311 -5.87 29.25 4.42
C LEU A 311 -5.44 27.87 3.89
N ASN A 312 -5.29 26.89 4.78
CA ASN A 312 -4.92 25.51 4.45
C ASN A 312 -6.16 24.63 4.21
N LEU A 313 -7.36 25.19 4.32
CA LEU A 313 -8.60 24.46 4.11
C LEU A 313 -8.70 24.08 2.63
N ALA A 314 -8.75 22.78 2.36
CA ALA A 314 -8.93 22.28 1.00
C ALA A 314 -10.31 22.68 0.44
N ASN A 315 -10.48 22.60 -0.88
CA ASN A 315 -11.74 22.98 -1.55
C ASN A 315 -12.99 22.23 -1.07
N ASP A 316 -12.80 21.11 -0.37
CA ASP A 316 -13.85 20.28 0.23
C ASP A 316 -14.10 20.59 1.71
N ASP A 317 -13.55 21.68 2.23
CA ASP A 317 -13.72 22.17 3.61
C ASP A 317 -13.21 21.22 4.70
N ILE A 318 -12.29 20.32 4.33
CA ILE A 318 -11.74 19.29 5.21
C ILE A 318 -10.26 19.56 5.47
N TYR A 319 -9.91 19.75 6.74
CA TYR A 319 -8.53 19.70 7.19
C TYR A 319 -8.06 18.24 7.25
N ARG A 320 -6.84 18.00 6.76
CA ARG A 320 -6.24 16.66 6.71
C ARG A 320 -4.90 16.65 7.42
N TYR A 321 -4.70 15.62 8.22
CA TYR A 321 -3.39 15.30 8.80
C TYR A 321 -3.21 13.80 8.84
N PHE A 322 -1.99 13.33 8.63
CA PHE A 322 -1.69 11.91 8.73
C PHE A 322 -0.40 11.70 9.51
N ILE A 323 -0.37 10.62 10.28
CA ILE A 323 0.80 10.13 10.97
C ILE A 323 1.37 8.99 10.13
N ASP A 324 2.66 9.08 9.82
CA ASP A 324 3.38 8.11 9.00
C ASP A 324 3.43 6.73 9.69
N ASN A 325 3.38 5.65 8.90
CA ASN A 325 3.44 4.29 9.44
C ASN A 325 4.82 3.95 10.03
N GLN A 326 5.87 4.72 9.77
CA GLN A 326 7.18 4.58 10.42
C GLN A 326 7.17 5.06 11.88
N GLN A 327 6.20 5.88 12.28
CA GLN A 327 6.10 6.43 13.64
C GLN A 327 5.24 5.58 14.58
N THR A 328 4.38 4.72 14.04
CA THR A 328 3.47 3.86 14.82
C THR A 328 4.02 2.49 15.25
N PRO A 329 5.14 1.93 14.74
CA PRO A 329 5.64 0.65 15.21
C PRO A 329 5.91 0.71 16.71
N THR A 330 5.68 -0.40 17.42
CA THR A 330 5.90 -0.56 18.87
C THR A 330 4.97 0.22 19.81
N HIS A 331 4.10 1.07 19.27
CA HIS A 331 3.09 1.80 20.04
C HIS A 331 1.76 1.06 20.06
N GLN A 332 1.03 1.19 21.17
CA GLN A 332 -0.28 0.54 21.35
C GLN A 332 -1.43 1.54 21.22
N SER A 333 -1.16 2.79 21.53
CA SER A 333 -2.18 3.83 21.53
C SER A 333 -1.66 5.18 21.09
N LEU A 334 -2.61 5.99 20.62
CA LEU A 334 -2.41 7.36 20.21
C LEU A 334 -3.43 8.23 20.95
N ILE A 335 -2.95 9.21 21.70
CA ILE A 335 -3.78 10.22 22.34
C ILE A 335 -3.58 11.51 21.57
N PHE A 336 -4.67 12.12 21.10
CA PHE A 336 -4.62 13.40 20.43
C PHE A 336 -5.61 14.38 21.06
N GLY A 337 -5.34 15.67 20.91
CA GLY A 337 -6.17 16.76 21.40
C GLY A 337 -6.42 17.77 20.28
N ILE A 338 -7.64 18.27 20.22
CA ILE A 338 -8.02 19.39 19.34
C ILE A 338 -8.40 20.58 20.22
N ARG A 339 -7.97 21.77 19.83
CA ARG A 339 -8.35 23.04 20.47
C ARG A 339 -8.67 24.07 19.39
N GLU A 340 -9.76 24.81 19.56
CA GLU A 340 -10.07 25.98 18.74
C GLU A 340 -9.17 27.17 19.12
N LEU A 341 -8.64 27.86 18.11
CA LEU A 341 -7.83 29.06 18.30
C LEU A 341 -8.70 30.31 18.37
N ASN A 342 -8.34 31.24 19.25
CA ASN A 342 -9.03 32.53 19.33
C ASN A 342 -8.59 33.47 18.19
N SER A 343 -9.31 34.58 17.99
CA SER A 343 -9.05 35.53 16.90
C SER A 343 -7.62 36.11 16.90
N THR A 344 -7.04 36.34 18.08
CA THR A 344 -5.67 36.85 18.22
C THR A 344 -4.66 35.79 17.79
N GLU A 345 -4.87 34.53 18.20
CA GLU A 345 -4.06 33.38 17.81
C GLU A 345 -4.15 33.14 16.30
N ILE A 346 -5.34 33.19 15.71
CA ILE A 346 -5.52 33.06 14.25
C ILE A 346 -4.72 34.14 13.51
N ASN A 347 -4.82 35.40 13.92
CA ASN A 347 -4.11 36.50 13.26
C ASN A 347 -2.58 36.34 13.37
N ASN A 348 -2.09 35.87 14.51
CA ASN A 348 -0.67 35.69 14.72
C ASN A 348 -0.11 34.48 13.97
N TYR A 349 -0.80 33.34 14.00
CA TYR A 349 -0.25 32.06 13.54
C TYR A 349 -0.70 31.64 12.13
N CYS A 350 -1.87 32.09 11.68
CA CYS A 350 -2.41 31.69 10.38
C CYS A 350 -2.25 32.76 9.29
N LEU A 351 -2.18 34.06 9.63
CA LEU A 351 -2.17 35.14 8.64
C LEU A 351 -0.77 35.77 8.42
N ASN A 352 0.10 35.75 9.42
CA ASN A 352 1.44 36.33 9.35
C ASN A 352 2.52 35.26 9.15
N ASN A 353 2.80 34.92 7.88
CA ASN A 353 3.85 33.96 7.46
C ASN A 353 5.26 34.25 8.01
N SER A 354 5.52 35.46 8.49
CA SER A 354 6.84 35.88 9.00
C SER A 354 7.13 35.50 10.46
N SER A 355 6.17 34.94 11.21
CA SER A 355 6.29 34.72 12.66
C SER A 355 6.35 33.26 13.12
N ILE A 356 6.32 32.28 12.21
CA ILE A 356 6.45 30.85 12.53
C ILE A 356 7.79 30.56 13.24
N ASN A 357 8.80 31.43 13.08
CA ASN A 357 10.04 31.40 13.85
C ASN A 357 9.96 32.27 15.10
N ARG A 358 9.50 31.71 16.24
CA ARG A 358 10.24 31.68 17.53
C ARG A 358 9.43 31.44 18.81
N SER A 359 8.11 31.39 18.78
CA SER A 359 7.36 30.95 19.96
C SER A 359 5.98 30.45 19.57
N LEU A 360 5.75 29.14 19.61
CA LEU A 360 4.38 28.65 19.76
C LEU A 360 3.79 29.32 20.99
N PRO A 361 2.50 29.68 20.98
CA PRO A 361 1.87 30.15 22.19
C PRO A 361 1.72 28.95 23.14
N ILE A 362 2.48 28.94 24.23
CA ILE A 362 1.82 28.57 25.47
C ILE A 362 0.87 29.72 25.78
N THR A 363 -0.36 29.59 25.34
CA THR A 363 -1.44 29.94 26.22
C THR A 363 -1.97 28.60 26.74
N ASP A 364 -1.59 28.23 27.96
CA ASP A 364 -2.30 27.19 28.75
C ASP A 364 -3.70 27.70 29.17
N GLN A 365 -4.26 28.61 28.38
CA GLN A 365 -5.53 29.23 28.60
C GLN A 365 -6.57 28.37 27.92
N THR A 366 -7.55 27.99 28.72
CA THR A 366 -8.68 27.21 28.30
C THR A 366 -9.56 28.07 27.40
N PHE A 367 -9.93 27.54 26.24
CA PHE A 367 -10.77 28.23 25.28
C PHE A 367 -11.92 27.30 24.88
N ASN A 368 -13.15 27.78 25.03
CA ASN A 368 -14.31 26.99 24.70
C ASN A 368 -14.56 27.05 23.20
N PHE A 369 -14.87 25.90 22.61
CA PHE A 369 -15.27 25.80 21.22
C PHE A 369 -16.50 26.69 20.97
N THR A 370 -16.42 27.49 19.91
CA THR A 370 -17.52 28.35 19.45
C THR A 370 -18.39 27.64 18.41
N SER A 371 -17.86 26.59 17.78
CA SER A 371 -18.56 25.75 16.81
C SER A 371 -18.28 24.27 17.07
N ASP A 372 -19.27 23.44 16.78
CA ASP A 372 -19.05 22.00 16.63
C ASP A 372 -18.28 21.73 15.32
N TYR A 373 -17.69 20.52 15.23
CA TYR A 373 -16.96 20.06 14.05
C TYR A 373 -17.24 18.58 13.81
N GLU A 374 -17.06 18.10 12.59
CA GLU A 374 -17.14 16.67 12.30
C GLU A 374 -15.73 16.08 12.19
N LEU A 375 -15.53 14.92 12.80
CA LEU A 375 -14.24 14.25 12.87
C LEU A 375 -14.35 12.85 12.27
N ARG A 376 -13.34 12.50 11.48
CA ARG A 376 -13.14 11.16 10.97
C ARG A 376 -11.71 10.72 11.18
N ILE A 377 -11.57 9.48 11.64
CA ILE A 377 -10.28 8.85 11.88
C ILE A 377 -10.31 7.47 11.23
N TYR A 378 -9.27 7.13 10.48
CA TYR A 378 -9.11 5.80 9.91
C TYR A 378 -7.63 5.46 9.75
N THR A 379 -7.34 4.17 9.66
CA THR A 379 -5.99 3.65 9.51
C THR A 379 -5.77 3.14 8.09
N SER A 380 -4.53 3.21 7.60
CA SER A 380 -4.14 2.59 6.33
C SER A 380 -2.70 2.10 6.39
N GLY A 381 -2.34 1.10 5.60
CA GLY A 381 -0.94 0.73 5.37
C GLY A 381 -0.55 1.02 3.93
N CYS A 382 0.44 1.90 3.72
CA CYS A 382 1.18 1.97 2.46
C CYS A 382 2.63 1.60 2.77
N TYR A 383 3.10 0.48 2.22
CA TYR A 383 4.43 -0.02 2.50
C TYR A 383 5.29 0.16 1.27
N TYR A 384 6.34 0.97 1.41
CA TYR A 384 7.38 1.05 0.40
C TYR A 384 8.41 -0.03 0.69
N LEU A 385 8.63 -0.92 -0.28
CA LEU A 385 9.73 -1.88 -0.27
C LEU A 385 10.69 -1.45 -1.37
N ASP A 386 11.88 -0.98 -0.98
CA ASP A 386 13.04 -1.04 -1.86
C ASP A 386 13.52 -2.51 -1.80
N GLU A 387 13.18 -3.30 -2.80
CA GLU A 387 13.76 -4.64 -3.00
C GLU A 387 15.07 -4.55 -3.80
#